data_AF-A0A7Y5JW05-F1
#
_entry.id   AF-A0A7Y5JW05-F1
#
_cell.length_a   1.000
_cell.length_b   1.000
_cell.length_c   1.000
_cell.angle_alpha   90.00
_cell.angle_beta   90.00
_cell.angle_gamma   90.00
#
_symmetry.space_group_name_H-M   'P 1'
#
loop_
_entity.id
_entity.type
_entity.pdbx_description
1 polymer ?
#
loop_
_entity_poly.entity_id
_entity_poly.type
_entity_poly.pdbx_seq_one_letter_code
_entity_poly.pdbx_strand_id
1 'polypeptide(L)'
;NLRAWATPDGTRSWAIEWTDTLGRTRFGGTIDLRPGAAASVGELGFGLHPAARGHGVMSRAVRLVVEHAFGAPVWGVPVGRLHWRAVVGNWGSRRVAWATGFTFHGTIPESHPDPMGGTTALDTWTGSITPGDSRSPRNAWLAATAIEGERVRLRPWRLDDADAIEPRDDPAHWMPSGSILRRDTFPAWVHVRQERMADGIGIDWCVADLETDRALGSVLVFSRSGAIGDTAELGYQFFPSARGRGAAKEAARLAVRHALTPTSEGGLGVRRMVAETASDNEASNAVLRSVGFTEFGREHAVDLLADGSRADALHWELVP
;
A
#
# COMPACT_ATOMS: atom_id res chain seq x y z
N ASN A 1 21.78 26.48 -12.34
CA ASN A 1 20.97 26.78 -11.15
C ASN A 1 20.95 28.26 -10.75
N LEU A 2 22.08 28.93 -10.48
CA LEU A 2 22.07 30.34 -10.04
C LEU A 2 21.33 31.31 -10.99
N ARG A 3 21.45 31.13 -12.31
CA ARG A 3 20.69 31.93 -13.29
C ARG A 3 19.17 31.71 -13.22
N ALA A 4 18.73 30.46 -13.04
CA ALA A 4 17.32 30.12 -12.87
C ALA A 4 16.77 30.70 -11.56
N TRP A 5 17.57 30.69 -10.49
CA TRP A 5 17.19 31.29 -9.21
C TRP A 5 16.95 32.80 -9.30
N ALA A 6 17.81 33.51 -10.04
CA ALA A 6 17.68 34.95 -10.26
C ALA A 6 16.50 35.32 -11.19
N THR A 7 15.92 34.34 -11.89
CA THR A 7 14.77 34.56 -12.75
C THR A 7 13.50 34.58 -11.89
N PRO A 8 12.65 35.62 -11.96
CA PRO A 8 11.48 35.77 -11.09
C PRO A 8 10.53 34.56 -11.11
N ASP A 9 10.32 33.97 -12.28
CA ASP A 9 9.51 32.78 -12.57
C ASP A 9 10.35 31.50 -12.74
N GLY A 10 11.60 31.52 -12.30
CA GLY A 10 12.51 30.38 -12.45
C GLY A 10 12.34 29.30 -11.37
N THR A 11 12.96 28.14 -11.61
CA THR A 11 13.07 27.07 -10.61
C THR A 11 13.89 27.53 -9.40
N ARG A 12 13.43 27.16 -8.20
CA ARG A 12 14.20 27.28 -6.95
C ARG A 12 14.78 25.91 -6.63
N SER A 13 16.09 25.80 -6.43
CA SER A 13 16.75 24.51 -6.15
C SER A 13 17.69 24.65 -4.97
N TRP A 14 17.68 23.64 -4.11
CA TRP A 14 18.54 23.54 -2.94
C TRP A 14 19.35 22.24 -2.99
N ALA A 15 20.60 22.32 -2.52
CA ALA A 15 21.33 21.15 -2.08
C ALA A 15 20.84 20.76 -0.68
N ILE A 16 20.67 19.47 -0.44
CA ILE A 16 20.37 18.93 0.88
C ILE A 16 21.70 18.55 1.51
N GLU A 17 22.02 19.18 2.64
CA GLU A 17 23.11 18.73 3.52
C GLU A 17 22.53 17.91 4.67
N TRP A 18 23.22 16.84 5.05
CA TRP A 18 22.83 16.04 6.21
C TRP A 18 24.06 15.57 6.98
N THR A 19 23.90 15.40 8.28
CA THR A 19 24.92 14.82 9.16
C THR A 19 24.76 13.32 9.15
N ASP A 20 25.80 12.61 8.71
CA ASP A 20 25.82 11.14 8.72
C ASP A 20 25.91 10.57 10.14
N THR A 21 25.79 9.25 10.28
CA THR A 21 25.85 8.56 11.57
C THR A 21 27.19 8.70 12.30
N LEU A 22 28.22 9.21 11.63
CA LEU A 22 29.54 9.49 12.18
C LEU A 22 29.73 11.00 12.49
N GLY A 23 28.66 11.80 12.44
CA GLY A 23 28.71 13.22 12.76
C GLY A 23 29.26 14.11 11.65
N ARG A 24 29.42 13.61 10.42
CA ARG A 24 30.03 14.36 9.32
C ARG A 24 28.96 14.95 8.40
N THR A 25 29.09 16.22 8.06
CA THR A 25 28.25 16.85 7.04
C THR A 25 28.55 16.25 5.66
N ARG A 26 27.50 15.84 4.97
CA ARG A 26 27.55 15.21 3.65
C ARG A 26 26.49 15.83 2.76
N PHE A 27 26.77 15.85 1.45
CA PHE A 27 25.73 16.04 0.45
C PHE A 27 24.73 14.86 0.52
N GLY A 28 23.47 15.18 0.80
CA GLY A 28 22.38 14.22 0.94
C GLY A 28 21.52 14.12 -0.32
N GLY A 29 21.52 15.13 -1.19
CA GLY A 29 20.71 15.12 -2.41
C GLY A 29 20.30 16.52 -2.87
N THR A 30 19.26 16.58 -3.69
CA THR A 30 18.69 17.84 -4.20
C THR A 30 17.18 17.86 -4.00
N ILE A 31 16.64 19.07 -3.85
CA ILE A 31 15.21 19.35 -3.85
C ILE A 31 14.99 20.64 -4.63
N ASP A 32 13.93 20.68 -5.43
CA ASP A 32 13.58 21.81 -6.26
C ASP A 32 12.08 22.08 -6.26
N LEU A 33 11.77 23.35 -6.48
CA LEU A 33 10.44 23.88 -6.66
C LEU A 33 10.36 24.54 -8.03
N ARG A 34 9.51 23.99 -8.89
CA ARG A 34 9.31 24.40 -10.29
C ARG A 34 7.95 25.11 -10.43
N PRO A 35 7.84 26.17 -11.25
CA PRO A 35 6.55 26.78 -11.56
C PRO A 35 5.60 25.77 -12.19
N GLY A 36 4.32 25.83 -11.79
CA GLY A 36 3.25 25.00 -12.33
C GLY A 36 2.33 25.75 -13.29
N ALA A 37 1.06 25.34 -13.32
CA ALA A 37 0.05 25.88 -14.24
C ALA A 37 -0.27 27.38 -14.03
N ALA A 38 0.09 27.95 -12.87
CA ALA A 38 -0.02 29.37 -12.56
C ALA A 38 1.10 29.77 -11.59
N ALA A 39 1.39 31.07 -11.45
CA ALA A 39 2.41 31.56 -10.50
C ALA A 39 2.11 31.25 -9.03
N SER A 40 0.86 30.89 -8.69
CA SER A 40 0.46 30.42 -7.34
C SER A 40 0.52 28.90 -7.18
N VAL A 41 0.98 28.17 -8.20
CA VAL A 41 1.05 26.71 -8.22
C VAL A 41 2.49 26.28 -8.49
N GLY A 42 3.02 25.40 -7.66
CA GLY A 42 4.34 24.81 -7.84
C GLY A 42 4.33 23.31 -8.01
N GLU A 43 5.42 22.76 -8.54
CA GLU A 43 5.71 21.33 -8.55
C GLU A 43 7.01 21.06 -7.80
N LEU A 44 6.99 20.09 -6.90
CA LEU A 44 8.13 19.67 -6.10
C LEU A 44 8.86 18.50 -6.78
N GLY A 45 10.15 18.68 -7.06
CA GLY A 45 11.08 17.62 -7.46
C GLY A 45 12.10 17.33 -6.36
N PHE A 46 12.49 16.07 -6.18
CA PHE A 46 13.58 15.75 -5.25
C PHE A 46 14.28 14.44 -5.58
N GLY A 47 15.55 14.35 -5.19
CA GLY A 47 16.38 13.15 -5.31
C GLY A 47 17.30 13.02 -4.10
N LEU A 48 17.36 11.83 -3.52
CA LEU A 48 18.17 11.55 -2.32
C LEU A 48 19.28 10.54 -2.63
N HIS A 49 20.49 10.90 -2.22
CA HIS A 49 21.67 10.05 -2.28
C HIS A 49 21.43 8.74 -1.50
N PRO A 50 21.84 7.56 -2.00
CA PRO A 50 21.61 6.28 -1.34
C PRO A 50 22.04 6.24 0.13
N ALA A 51 23.21 6.81 0.45
CA ALA A 51 23.73 6.84 1.82
C ALA A 51 22.86 7.65 2.81
N ALA A 52 21.97 8.53 2.33
CA ALA A 52 21.08 9.34 3.16
C ALA A 52 19.67 8.74 3.33
N ARG A 53 19.36 7.64 2.62
CA ARG A 53 18.04 6.97 2.69
C ARG A 53 17.84 6.31 4.06
N GLY A 54 16.59 6.18 4.49
CA GLY A 54 16.25 5.56 5.78
C GLY A 54 16.42 6.46 7.01
N HIS A 55 17.05 7.63 6.88
CA HIS A 55 17.33 8.54 8.00
C HIS A 55 16.35 9.74 8.12
N GLY A 56 15.23 9.68 7.39
CA GLY A 56 14.22 10.75 7.37
C GLY A 56 14.65 12.07 6.74
N VAL A 57 15.84 12.11 6.11
CA VAL A 57 16.45 13.33 5.54
C VAL A 57 15.53 14.01 4.53
N MET A 58 15.00 13.26 3.56
CA MET A 58 14.16 13.86 2.52
C MET A 58 12.83 14.39 3.07
N SER A 59 12.17 13.68 4.00
CA SER A 59 10.93 14.20 4.61
C SER A 59 11.16 15.50 5.38
N ARG A 60 12.31 15.68 6.03
CA ARG A 60 12.68 16.96 6.66
C ARG A 60 12.91 18.05 5.60
N ALA A 61 13.66 17.76 4.54
CA ALA A 61 13.91 18.69 3.45
C ALA A 61 12.60 19.14 2.76
N VAL A 62 11.70 18.21 2.48
CA VAL A 62 10.38 18.51 1.90
C VAL A 62 9.56 19.41 2.82
N ARG A 63 9.51 19.18 4.14
CA ARG A 63 8.80 20.07 5.06
C ARG A 63 9.36 21.48 5.04
N LEU A 64 10.69 21.64 5.08
CA LEU A 64 11.34 22.95 5.00
C LEU A 64 11.01 23.70 3.70
N VAL A 65 11.06 23.02 2.55
CA VAL A 65 10.73 23.64 1.25
C VAL A 65 9.25 23.96 1.13
N VAL A 66 8.37 23.10 1.63
CA VAL A 66 6.92 23.35 1.66
C VAL A 66 6.59 24.54 2.57
N GLU A 67 7.20 24.63 3.75
CA GLU A 67 7.05 25.77 4.66
C GLU A 67 7.55 27.06 4.03
N HIS A 68 8.72 27.02 3.37
CA HIS A 68 9.24 28.17 2.63
C HIS A 68 8.28 28.62 1.52
N ALA A 69 7.77 27.68 0.73
CA ALA A 69 6.90 27.98 -0.40
C ALA A 69 5.57 28.62 0.01
N PHE A 70 5.02 28.23 1.17
CA PHE A 70 3.77 28.79 1.69
C PHE A 70 3.97 30.00 2.61
N GLY A 71 5.18 30.19 3.15
CA GLY A 71 5.49 31.29 4.08
C GLY A 71 5.75 32.64 3.41
N ALA A 72 6.11 32.66 2.11
CA ALA A 72 6.37 33.89 1.37
C ALA A 72 6.09 33.72 -0.14
N PRO A 73 5.87 34.82 -0.88
CA PRO A 73 5.79 34.77 -2.34
C PRO A 73 7.07 34.18 -2.97
N VAL A 74 6.92 33.16 -3.83
CA VAL A 74 8.06 32.50 -4.50
C VAL A 74 8.29 33.08 -5.91
N TRP A 75 7.20 33.23 -6.67
CA TRP A 75 7.20 33.73 -8.05
C TRP A 75 6.39 35.03 -8.16
N GLY A 76 6.64 35.95 -7.21
CA GLY A 76 5.93 37.24 -7.11
C GLY A 76 4.53 37.17 -6.50
N VAL A 77 3.98 35.97 -6.27
CA VAL A 77 2.69 35.76 -5.61
C VAL A 77 2.78 34.65 -4.55
N PRO A 78 1.89 34.63 -3.54
CA PRO A 78 1.77 33.50 -2.61
C PRO A 78 1.45 32.19 -3.34
N VAL A 79 2.14 31.12 -2.98
CA VAL A 79 1.84 29.77 -3.50
C VAL A 79 0.66 29.20 -2.72
N GLY A 80 -0.39 28.79 -3.43
CA GLY A 80 -1.59 28.17 -2.86
C GLY A 80 -1.63 26.64 -2.99
N ARG A 81 -0.78 26.06 -3.84
CA ARG A 81 -0.72 24.61 -4.04
C ARG A 81 0.65 24.15 -4.53
N LEU A 82 1.11 23.04 -3.98
CA LEU A 82 2.28 22.32 -4.47
C LEU A 82 1.86 20.94 -4.95
N HIS A 83 2.18 20.61 -6.20
CA HIS A 83 2.06 19.28 -6.76
C HIS A 83 3.34 18.49 -6.55
N TRP A 84 3.19 17.17 -6.51
CA TRP A 84 4.29 16.22 -6.56
C TRP A 84 3.91 15.13 -7.55
N ARG A 85 4.90 14.62 -8.27
CA ARG A 85 4.76 13.49 -9.17
C ARG A 85 5.96 12.57 -9.07
N ALA A 86 5.74 11.28 -9.25
CA ALA A 86 6.80 10.30 -9.38
C ALA A 86 6.38 9.15 -10.28
N VAL A 87 7.33 8.58 -11.01
CA VAL A 87 7.13 7.34 -11.78
C VAL A 87 6.62 6.24 -10.85
N VAL A 88 5.61 5.50 -11.30
CA VAL A 88 5.02 4.37 -10.58
C VAL A 88 6.12 3.36 -10.21
N GLY A 89 6.09 2.87 -8.98
CA GLY A 89 7.13 2.00 -8.42
C GLY A 89 8.24 2.75 -7.65
N ASN A 90 8.31 4.08 -7.74
CA ASN A 90 9.19 4.89 -6.87
C ASN A 90 8.59 5.03 -5.46
N TRP A 91 8.51 3.91 -4.74
CA TRP A 91 7.93 3.81 -3.41
C TRP A 91 8.62 4.71 -2.38
N GLY A 92 9.93 4.93 -2.52
CA GLY A 92 10.67 5.87 -1.67
C GLY A 92 10.12 7.29 -1.78
N SER A 93 9.85 7.76 -3.00
CA SER A 93 9.25 9.08 -3.22
C SER A 93 7.81 9.15 -2.75
N ARG A 94 6.99 8.12 -3.01
CA ARG A 94 5.59 8.06 -2.51
C ARG A 94 5.54 8.08 -0.99
N ARG A 95 6.46 7.37 -0.32
CA ARG A 95 6.55 7.36 1.15
C ARG A 95 6.98 8.70 1.72
N VAL A 96 7.84 9.46 1.03
CA VAL A 96 8.16 10.84 1.43
C VAL A 96 6.93 11.74 1.30
N ALA A 97 6.23 11.70 0.16
CA ALA A 97 5.03 12.51 -0.05
C ALA A 97 3.99 12.25 1.04
N TRP A 98 3.67 10.97 1.29
CA TRP A 98 2.81 10.52 2.40
C TRP A 98 3.28 11.06 3.76
N ALA A 99 4.57 10.90 4.09
CA ALA A 99 5.14 11.30 5.37
C ALA A 99 5.04 12.82 5.63
N THR A 100 4.89 13.61 4.56
CA THR A 100 4.83 15.07 4.60
C THR A 100 3.43 15.64 4.38
N GLY A 101 2.40 14.79 4.33
CA GLY A 101 1.00 15.20 4.31
C GLY A 101 0.42 15.53 2.93
N PHE A 102 1.15 15.22 1.86
CA PHE A 102 0.59 15.29 0.51
C PHE A 102 -0.60 14.34 0.39
N THR A 103 -1.68 14.83 -0.21
CA THR A 103 -2.80 14.00 -0.65
C THR A 103 -2.43 13.35 -1.97
N PHE A 104 -2.57 12.02 -2.06
CA PHE A 104 -2.46 11.27 -3.30
C PHE A 104 -3.75 11.43 -4.12
N HIS A 105 -3.61 11.71 -5.42
CA HIS A 105 -4.76 11.92 -6.31
C HIS A 105 -5.00 10.78 -7.29
N GLY A 106 -3.99 9.95 -7.55
CA GLY A 106 -4.10 8.82 -8.46
C GLY A 106 -2.87 8.60 -9.32
N THR A 107 -3.04 7.71 -10.29
CA THR A 107 -2.05 7.39 -11.32
C THR A 107 -2.50 8.01 -12.64
N ILE A 108 -1.60 8.75 -13.30
CA ILE A 108 -1.80 9.26 -14.66
C ILE A 108 -0.99 8.37 -15.60
N PRO A 109 -1.66 7.61 -16.49
CA PRO A 109 -0.97 6.76 -17.46
C PRO A 109 -0.06 7.57 -18.38
N GLU A 110 1.09 7.00 -18.74
CA GLU A 110 1.98 7.49 -19.81
C GLU A 110 2.33 9.00 -19.72
N SER A 111 2.55 9.50 -18.50
CA SER A 111 2.66 10.94 -18.21
C SER A 111 4.07 11.43 -17.90
N HIS A 112 5.08 10.57 -18.02
CA HIS A 112 6.48 10.91 -17.81
C HIS A 112 7.36 10.25 -18.86
N PRO A 113 8.23 10.99 -19.56
CA PRO A 113 9.22 10.39 -20.47
C PRO A 113 10.08 9.38 -19.71
N ASP A 114 10.42 8.23 -20.30
CA ASP A 114 11.34 7.30 -19.65
C ASP A 114 12.70 7.98 -19.46
N PRO A 115 13.19 8.17 -18.21
CA PRO A 115 14.50 8.76 -17.95
C PRO A 115 15.66 7.98 -18.58
N MET A 116 15.45 6.69 -18.89
CA MET A 116 16.43 5.83 -19.56
C MET A 116 16.34 5.91 -21.09
N GLY A 117 15.47 6.76 -21.65
CA GLY A 117 15.33 6.95 -23.09
C GLY A 117 14.50 5.87 -23.80
N GLY A 118 13.68 5.11 -23.07
CA GLY A 118 12.71 4.19 -23.64
C GLY A 118 11.68 4.88 -24.54
N THR A 119 11.08 4.09 -25.44
CA THR A 119 10.16 4.59 -26.48
C THR A 119 8.75 4.89 -25.97
N THR A 120 8.39 4.39 -24.80
CA THR A 120 7.07 4.57 -24.18
C THR A 120 7.19 5.46 -22.95
N ALA A 121 6.23 6.36 -22.75
CA ALA A 121 6.14 7.11 -21.51
C ALA A 121 5.73 6.19 -20.35
N LEU A 122 6.17 6.54 -19.14
CA LEU A 122 5.89 5.83 -17.91
C LEU A 122 4.72 6.46 -17.17
N ASP A 123 3.97 5.64 -16.45
CA ASP A 123 2.89 6.09 -15.56
C ASP A 123 3.47 6.87 -14.38
N THR A 124 2.73 7.89 -13.91
CA THR A 124 3.09 8.62 -12.69
C THR A 124 2.01 8.65 -11.65
N TRP A 125 2.43 8.47 -10.41
CA TRP A 125 1.68 8.90 -9.25
C TRP A 125 1.68 10.42 -9.16
N THR A 126 0.52 10.98 -8.81
CA THR A 126 0.35 12.42 -8.59
C THR A 126 -0.24 12.68 -7.21
N GLY A 127 0.20 13.78 -6.59
CA GLY A 127 -0.33 14.26 -5.33
C GLY A 127 -0.17 15.76 -5.19
N SER A 128 -0.78 16.33 -4.15
CA SER A 128 -0.57 17.74 -3.83
C SER A 128 -0.74 18.05 -2.35
N ILE A 129 -0.24 19.21 -1.94
CA ILE A 129 -0.46 19.81 -0.63
C ILE A 129 -0.81 21.30 -0.77
N THR A 130 -1.53 21.83 0.21
CA THR A 130 -1.96 23.23 0.32
C THR A 130 -1.49 23.86 1.64
N PRO A 131 -1.56 25.19 1.80
CA PRO A 131 -1.19 25.85 3.05
C PRO A 131 -1.93 25.34 4.29
N GLY A 132 -3.20 24.94 4.16
CA GLY A 132 -4.04 24.49 5.29
C GLY A 132 -3.80 23.04 5.72
N ASP A 133 -3.06 22.26 4.94
CA ASP A 133 -2.85 20.84 5.20
C ASP A 133 -1.83 20.59 6.31
N SER A 134 -2.02 19.54 7.11
CA SER A 134 -0.98 19.09 8.04
C SER A 134 0.28 18.63 7.28
N ARG A 135 1.45 18.83 7.90
CA ARG A 135 2.76 18.34 7.43
C ARG A 135 3.12 16.94 7.99
N SER A 136 2.09 16.22 8.42
CA SER A 136 2.14 14.84 8.92
C SER A 136 1.33 13.90 8.02
N PRO A 137 1.56 12.57 8.09
CA PRO A 137 0.69 11.58 7.48
C PRO A 137 -0.79 11.79 7.82
N ARG A 138 -1.68 11.45 6.90
CA ARG A 138 -3.14 11.49 7.07
C ARG A 138 -3.76 10.13 7.40
N ASN A 139 -3.05 9.07 7.05
CA ASN A 139 -3.43 7.67 7.19
C ASN A 139 -2.18 6.86 7.57
N ALA A 140 -2.38 5.64 8.06
CA ALA A 140 -1.27 4.73 8.32
C ALA A 140 -0.64 4.24 7.00
N TRP A 141 0.70 4.21 6.96
CA TRP A 141 1.43 3.45 5.94
C TRP A 141 1.58 2.03 6.47
N LEU A 142 0.77 1.11 5.95
CA LEU A 142 0.81 -0.26 6.40
C LEU A 142 1.91 -1.03 5.66
N ALA A 143 2.45 -2.04 6.33
CA ALA A 143 3.43 -2.95 5.76
C ALA A 143 3.19 -4.34 6.30
N ALA A 144 3.33 -5.34 5.43
CA ALA A 144 3.23 -6.75 5.76
C ALA A 144 4.47 -7.21 6.56
N THR A 145 4.64 -6.71 7.79
CA THR A 145 5.70 -7.16 8.70
C THR A 145 5.60 -8.67 8.89
N ALA A 146 6.75 -9.35 8.93
CA ALA A 146 6.78 -10.80 9.05
C ALA A 146 6.23 -11.25 10.42
N ILE A 147 5.42 -12.31 10.41
CA ILE A 147 4.86 -12.93 11.61
C ILE A 147 5.12 -14.44 11.53
N GLU A 148 5.81 -14.98 12.52
CA GLU A 148 6.10 -16.42 12.58
C GLU A 148 4.99 -17.18 13.31
N GLY A 149 4.60 -18.32 12.75
CA GLY A 149 3.77 -19.32 13.38
C GLY A 149 4.56 -20.58 13.72
N GLU A 150 3.85 -21.69 13.81
CA GLU A 150 4.40 -23.04 14.00
C GLU A 150 4.65 -23.76 12.67
N ARG A 151 3.79 -23.56 11.67
CA ARG A 151 3.86 -24.20 10.34
C ARG A 151 4.08 -23.21 9.22
N VAL A 152 3.62 -21.98 9.41
CA VAL A 152 3.68 -20.94 8.39
C VAL A 152 4.33 -19.68 8.94
N ARG A 153 4.90 -18.88 8.04
CA ARG A 153 5.17 -17.46 8.29
C ARG A 153 4.31 -16.61 7.39
N LEU A 154 3.82 -15.50 7.92
CA LEU A 154 3.27 -14.41 7.13
C LEU A 154 4.43 -13.48 6.78
N ARG A 155 4.59 -13.10 5.51
CA ARG A 155 5.66 -12.20 5.07
C ARG A 155 5.22 -11.36 3.85
N PRO A 156 5.97 -10.31 3.47
CA PRO A 156 5.73 -9.64 2.20
C PRO A 156 5.82 -10.62 1.03
N TRP A 157 4.98 -10.41 0.03
CA TRP A 157 5.12 -11.06 -1.27
C TRP A 157 6.41 -10.62 -1.96
N ARG A 158 7.08 -11.57 -2.60
CA ARG A 158 8.24 -11.38 -3.49
C ARG A 158 7.81 -11.73 -4.91
N LEU A 159 8.38 -11.09 -5.92
CA LEU A 159 7.99 -11.34 -7.31
C LEU A 159 8.24 -12.81 -7.73
N ASP A 160 9.28 -13.43 -7.20
CA ASP A 160 9.63 -14.83 -7.50
C ASP A 160 8.68 -15.84 -6.83
N ASP A 161 7.79 -15.42 -5.92
CA ASP A 161 6.73 -16.28 -5.39
C ASP A 161 5.73 -16.71 -6.49
N ALA A 162 5.77 -16.05 -7.65
CA ALA A 162 5.08 -16.48 -8.85
C ALA A 162 5.33 -17.95 -9.20
N ASP A 163 6.52 -18.47 -8.87
CA ASP A 163 6.91 -19.86 -9.14
C ASP A 163 6.12 -20.89 -8.32
N ALA A 164 5.56 -20.46 -7.18
CA ALA A 164 4.72 -21.30 -6.35
C ALA A 164 3.23 -21.26 -6.75
N ILE A 165 2.81 -20.32 -7.60
CA ILE A 165 1.41 -20.19 -8.00
C ILE A 165 0.99 -21.40 -8.84
N GLU A 166 -0.04 -22.07 -8.34
CA GLU A 166 -0.64 -23.27 -8.93
C GLU A 166 -1.98 -22.93 -9.61
N PRO A 167 -2.31 -23.58 -10.73
CA PRO A 167 -3.66 -23.51 -11.29
C PRO A 167 -4.68 -24.07 -10.29
N ARG A 168 -5.88 -23.51 -10.28
CA ARG A 168 -6.98 -23.91 -9.40
C ARG A 168 -8.23 -24.19 -10.23
N ASP A 169 -9.02 -25.15 -9.78
CA ASP A 169 -10.30 -25.52 -10.37
C ASP A 169 -11.40 -25.38 -9.31
N ASP A 170 -11.53 -24.16 -8.78
CA ASP A 170 -12.53 -23.83 -7.78
C ASP A 170 -13.74 -23.16 -8.45
N PRO A 171 -14.96 -23.33 -7.91
CA PRO A 171 -16.14 -22.61 -8.37
C PRO A 171 -15.91 -21.10 -8.45
N ALA A 172 -16.30 -20.48 -9.57
CA ALA A 172 -16.00 -19.08 -9.86
C ALA A 172 -16.67 -18.10 -8.88
N HIS A 173 -17.79 -18.48 -8.26
CA HIS A 173 -18.49 -17.65 -7.28
C HIS A 173 -17.78 -17.58 -5.93
N TRP A 174 -16.86 -18.51 -5.62
CA TRP A 174 -16.13 -18.49 -4.36
C TRP A 174 -15.21 -17.28 -4.20
N MET A 175 -14.79 -16.66 -5.31
CA MET A 175 -13.93 -15.48 -5.25
C MET A 175 -13.98 -14.66 -6.54
N PRO A 176 -14.02 -13.31 -6.45
CA PRO A 176 -13.93 -12.44 -7.62
C PRO A 176 -12.67 -12.71 -8.45
N SER A 177 -12.81 -12.70 -9.77
CA SER A 177 -11.73 -13.03 -10.71
C SER A 177 -10.48 -12.17 -10.52
N GLY A 178 -10.63 -10.88 -10.20
CA GLY A 178 -9.52 -9.94 -9.93
C GLY A 178 -8.79 -10.16 -8.61
N SER A 179 -9.33 -11.00 -7.73
CA SER A 179 -8.70 -11.38 -6.46
C SER A 179 -7.86 -12.67 -6.57
N ILE A 180 -8.09 -13.48 -7.61
CA ILE A 180 -7.36 -14.74 -7.84
C ILE A 180 -5.90 -14.46 -8.18
N LEU A 181 -4.99 -15.07 -7.43
CA LEU A 181 -3.57 -15.13 -7.78
C LEU A 181 -3.39 -15.92 -9.08
N ARG A 182 -2.80 -15.28 -10.10
CA ARG A 182 -2.39 -15.92 -11.34
C ARG A 182 -0.95 -15.56 -11.65
N ARG A 183 -0.19 -16.51 -12.18
CA ARG A 183 1.24 -16.33 -12.49
C ARG A 183 1.48 -15.20 -13.48
N ASP A 184 0.65 -15.09 -14.51
CA ASP A 184 0.76 -14.10 -15.58
C ASP A 184 0.45 -12.66 -15.13
N THR A 185 -0.46 -12.48 -14.16
CA THR A 185 -0.84 -11.16 -13.64
C THR A 185 -0.20 -10.84 -12.28
N PHE A 186 0.64 -11.72 -11.74
CA PHE A 186 1.15 -11.61 -10.37
C PHE A 186 1.92 -10.31 -10.07
N PRO A 187 2.82 -9.79 -10.94
CA PRO A 187 3.50 -8.53 -10.66
C PRO A 187 2.53 -7.34 -10.50
N ALA A 188 1.51 -7.26 -11.35
CA ALA A 188 0.47 -6.24 -11.26
C ALA A 188 -0.40 -6.44 -10.00
N TRP A 189 -0.72 -7.70 -9.67
CA TRP A 189 -1.44 -8.04 -8.45
C TRP A 189 -0.68 -7.57 -7.21
N VAL A 190 0.63 -7.86 -7.09
CA VAL A 190 1.48 -7.43 -5.98
C VAL A 190 1.53 -5.91 -5.89
N HIS A 191 1.68 -5.23 -7.04
CA HIS A 191 1.70 -3.77 -7.09
C HIS A 191 0.43 -3.16 -6.50
N VAL A 192 -0.76 -3.64 -6.91
CA VAL A 192 -2.04 -3.16 -6.38
C VAL A 192 -2.12 -3.34 -4.86
N ARG A 193 -1.60 -4.45 -4.31
CA ARG A 193 -1.61 -4.68 -2.85
C ARG A 193 -0.66 -3.74 -2.13
N GLN A 194 0.50 -3.45 -2.72
CA GLN A 194 1.42 -2.43 -2.19
C GLN A 194 0.78 -1.04 -2.17
N GLU A 195 -0.02 -0.68 -3.18
CA GLU A 195 -0.76 0.57 -3.18
C GLU A 195 -1.81 0.60 -2.07
N ARG A 196 -2.61 -0.46 -1.93
CA ARG A 196 -3.60 -0.58 -0.84
C ARG A 196 -2.97 -0.51 0.56
N MET A 197 -1.78 -1.09 0.74
CA MET A 197 -1.00 -0.97 1.98
C MET A 197 -0.52 0.48 2.23
N ALA A 198 -0.01 1.15 1.19
CA ALA A 198 0.41 2.55 1.26
C ALA A 198 -0.75 3.50 1.57
N ASP A 199 -1.95 3.17 1.09
CA ASP A 199 -3.18 3.93 1.33
C ASP A 199 -3.87 3.54 2.66
N GLY A 200 -3.32 2.59 3.39
CA GLY A 200 -3.84 2.14 4.69
C GLY A 200 -5.13 1.34 4.61
N ILE A 201 -5.49 0.84 3.42
CA ILE A 201 -6.75 0.14 3.12
C ILE A 201 -6.68 -1.33 3.54
N GLY A 202 -5.50 -1.94 3.54
CA GLY A 202 -5.35 -3.34 3.86
C GLY A 202 -3.89 -3.74 4.05
N ILE A 203 -3.68 -4.88 4.69
CA ILE A 203 -2.40 -5.60 4.70
C ILE A 203 -2.62 -6.95 4.04
N ASP A 204 -1.74 -7.30 3.11
CA ASP A 204 -1.73 -8.58 2.43
C ASP A 204 -0.38 -9.27 2.69
N TRP A 205 -0.44 -10.49 3.22
CA TRP A 205 0.72 -11.32 3.44
C TRP A 205 0.70 -12.51 2.48
N CYS A 206 1.90 -12.82 1.96
CA CYS A 206 2.20 -14.16 1.52
C CYS A 206 2.20 -15.07 2.76
N VAL A 207 1.42 -16.14 2.69
CA VAL A 207 1.56 -17.26 3.62
C VAL A 207 2.63 -18.17 3.05
N ALA A 208 3.76 -18.29 3.73
CA ALA A 208 4.86 -19.14 3.32
C ALA A 208 5.05 -20.30 4.30
N ASP A 209 5.47 -21.44 3.78
CA ASP A 209 5.90 -22.59 4.57
C ASP A 209 7.09 -22.20 5.46
N LEU A 210 7.06 -22.58 6.74
CA LEU A 210 8.07 -22.10 7.69
C LEU A 210 9.46 -22.68 7.41
N GLU A 211 9.55 -23.92 6.93
CA GLU A 211 10.83 -24.60 6.68
C GLU A 211 11.41 -24.21 5.33
N THR A 212 10.59 -24.20 4.28
CA THR A 212 11.04 -24.04 2.89
C THR A 212 10.91 -22.61 2.36
N ASP A 213 10.21 -21.72 3.06
CA ASP A 213 9.84 -20.36 2.62
C ASP A 213 9.01 -20.30 1.32
N ARG A 214 8.56 -21.46 0.81
CA ARG A 214 7.72 -21.56 -0.38
C ARG A 214 6.35 -20.97 -0.10
N ALA A 215 5.87 -20.10 -1.00
CA ALA A 215 4.53 -19.55 -0.89
C ALA A 215 3.45 -20.64 -0.98
N LEU A 216 2.45 -20.54 -0.11
CA LEU A 216 1.33 -21.46 0.03
C LEU A 216 -0.02 -20.79 -0.31
N GLY A 217 -0.06 -19.46 -0.30
CA GLY A 217 -1.28 -18.68 -0.50
C GLY A 217 -1.17 -17.25 0.03
N SER A 218 -2.32 -16.60 0.20
CA SER A 218 -2.47 -15.25 0.73
C SER A 218 -3.39 -15.26 1.94
N VAL A 219 -3.09 -14.39 2.90
CA VAL A 219 -4.05 -13.93 3.92
C VAL A 219 -4.00 -12.41 3.95
N LEU A 220 -5.16 -11.76 4.04
CA LEU A 220 -5.26 -10.31 4.06
C LEU A 220 -6.28 -9.82 5.08
N VAL A 221 -6.01 -8.65 5.63
CA VAL A 221 -6.93 -7.88 6.49
C VAL A 221 -7.16 -6.53 5.81
N PHE A 222 -8.39 -6.20 5.48
CA PHE A 222 -8.69 -4.99 4.69
C PHE A 222 -10.00 -4.32 5.07
N SER A 223 -10.20 -3.07 4.64
CA SER A 223 -11.48 -2.37 4.74
C SER A 223 -12.09 -2.18 3.35
N ARG A 224 -13.41 -2.34 3.26
CA ARG A 224 -14.20 -2.01 2.06
C ARG A 224 -14.49 -0.51 1.95
N SER A 225 -14.35 0.24 3.05
CA SER A 225 -14.77 1.65 3.17
C SER A 225 -13.60 2.64 3.19
N GLY A 226 -12.44 2.26 2.65
CA GLY A 226 -11.23 3.09 2.63
C GLY A 226 -10.17 2.59 3.60
N ALA A 227 -9.49 3.51 4.30
CA ALA A 227 -8.48 3.14 5.30
C ALA A 227 -9.10 2.27 6.42
N ILE A 228 -8.29 1.38 7.00
CA ILE A 228 -8.72 0.54 8.13
C ILE A 228 -9.08 1.44 9.31
N GLY A 229 -10.32 1.29 9.78
CA GLY A 229 -10.84 1.93 10.99
C GLY A 229 -10.95 0.93 12.14
N ASP A 230 -12.09 0.93 12.84
CA ASP A 230 -12.35 0.00 13.95
C ASP A 230 -12.83 -1.38 13.50
N THR A 231 -13.11 -1.56 12.21
CA THR A 231 -13.61 -2.79 11.61
C THR A 231 -12.77 -3.16 10.38
N ALA A 232 -12.40 -4.44 10.26
CA ALA A 232 -11.69 -4.95 9.09
C ALA A 232 -12.20 -6.34 8.67
N GLU A 233 -12.02 -6.66 7.42
CA GLU A 233 -12.41 -7.92 6.79
C GLU A 233 -11.21 -8.85 6.65
N LEU A 234 -11.41 -10.12 6.98
CA LEU A 234 -10.45 -11.19 6.74
C LEU A 234 -10.73 -11.85 5.38
N GLY A 235 -9.73 -11.90 4.52
CA GLY A 235 -9.73 -12.68 3.29
C GLY A 235 -8.56 -13.65 3.23
N TYR A 236 -8.69 -14.73 2.48
CA TYR A 236 -7.59 -15.67 2.24
C TYR A 236 -7.81 -16.51 0.98
N GLN A 237 -6.72 -17.03 0.41
CA GLN A 237 -6.74 -18.02 -0.66
C GLN A 237 -5.50 -18.91 -0.56
N PHE A 238 -5.62 -20.19 -0.92
CA PHE A 238 -4.52 -21.16 -0.81
C PHE A 238 -4.36 -21.97 -2.09
N PHE A 239 -3.10 -22.24 -2.45
CA PHE A 239 -2.75 -23.12 -3.55
C PHE A 239 -3.23 -24.56 -3.26
N PRO A 240 -3.66 -25.33 -4.27
CA PRO A 240 -4.15 -26.70 -4.09
C PRO A 240 -3.25 -27.57 -3.21
N SER A 241 -1.93 -27.54 -3.41
CA SER A 241 -0.97 -28.36 -2.64
C SER A 241 -0.92 -28.03 -1.14
N ALA A 242 -1.34 -26.83 -0.74
CA ALA A 242 -1.32 -26.35 0.65
C ALA A 242 -2.61 -26.67 1.43
N ARG A 243 -3.68 -27.07 0.74
CA ARG A 243 -5.01 -27.28 1.35
C ARG A 243 -5.04 -28.54 2.20
N GLY A 244 -5.90 -28.55 3.22
CA GLY A 244 -6.08 -29.70 4.12
C GLY A 244 -4.93 -29.95 5.10
N ARG A 245 -3.90 -29.08 5.14
CA ARG A 245 -2.69 -29.24 5.97
C ARG A 245 -2.59 -28.27 7.16
N GLY A 246 -3.67 -27.54 7.44
CA GLY A 246 -3.74 -26.60 8.57
C GLY A 246 -3.18 -25.19 8.31
N ALA A 247 -2.46 -24.96 7.20
CA ALA A 247 -1.88 -23.66 6.86
C ALA A 247 -2.90 -22.51 6.87
N ALA A 248 -4.11 -22.74 6.33
CA ALA A 248 -5.17 -21.74 6.28
C ALA A 248 -5.66 -21.31 7.67
N LYS A 249 -5.90 -22.27 8.56
CA LYS A 249 -6.35 -22.01 9.93
C LYS A 249 -5.29 -21.24 10.71
N GLU A 250 -4.03 -21.63 10.55
CA GLU A 250 -2.92 -20.98 11.25
C GLU A 250 -2.67 -19.55 10.74
N ALA A 251 -2.65 -19.35 9.42
CA ALA A 251 -2.51 -18.03 8.82
C ALA A 251 -3.66 -17.09 9.22
N ALA A 252 -4.90 -17.58 9.18
CA ALA A 252 -6.07 -16.82 9.64
C ALA A 252 -5.94 -16.43 11.13
N ARG A 253 -5.51 -17.36 11.99
CA ARG A 253 -5.28 -17.08 13.43
C ARG A 253 -4.21 -16.01 13.65
N LEU A 254 -3.11 -16.04 12.88
CA LEU A 254 -2.05 -15.04 12.94
C LEU A 254 -2.55 -13.66 12.48
N ALA A 255 -3.27 -13.61 11.37
CA ALA A 255 -3.84 -12.36 10.84
C ALA A 255 -4.90 -11.76 11.78
N VAL A 256 -5.79 -12.58 12.33
CA VAL A 256 -6.80 -12.16 13.33
C VAL A 256 -6.11 -11.58 14.56
N ARG A 257 -5.10 -12.27 15.09
CA ARG A 257 -4.33 -11.76 16.24
C ARG A 257 -3.71 -10.40 15.94
N HIS A 258 -3.03 -10.28 14.80
CA HIS A 258 -2.42 -9.01 14.40
C HIS A 258 -3.47 -7.89 14.24
N ALA A 259 -4.63 -8.21 13.68
CA ALA A 259 -5.71 -7.24 13.52
C ALA A 259 -6.22 -6.72 14.87
N LEU A 260 -6.43 -7.61 15.84
CA LEU A 260 -6.97 -7.27 17.16
C LEU A 260 -5.93 -6.67 18.12
N THR A 261 -4.65 -7.00 17.96
CA THR A 261 -3.57 -6.44 18.78
C THR A 261 -3.58 -4.91 18.70
N PRO A 262 -3.52 -4.17 19.84
CA PRO A 262 -3.50 -2.72 19.84
C PRO A 262 -2.38 -2.13 18.97
N THR A 263 -2.62 -0.94 18.40
CA THR A 263 -1.63 -0.23 17.59
C THR A 263 -0.36 0.12 18.39
N SER A 264 -0.49 0.32 19.70
CA SER A 264 0.66 0.52 20.62
C SER A 264 1.57 -0.70 20.74
N GLU A 265 1.06 -1.89 20.43
CA GLU A 265 1.79 -3.16 20.44
C GLU A 265 2.15 -3.64 19.02
N GLY A 266 1.87 -2.82 18.00
CA GLY A 266 2.23 -3.11 16.61
C GLY A 266 1.18 -3.90 15.82
N GLY A 267 -0.05 -4.04 16.32
CA GLY A 267 -1.19 -4.55 15.56
C GLY A 267 -2.03 -3.46 14.89
N LEU A 268 -3.23 -3.80 14.44
CA LEU A 268 -4.16 -2.84 13.81
C LEU A 268 -5.17 -2.23 14.80
N GLY A 269 -5.36 -2.82 15.97
CA GLY A 269 -6.28 -2.35 17.01
C GLY A 269 -7.74 -2.32 16.56
N VAL A 270 -8.15 -3.19 15.63
CA VAL A 270 -9.56 -3.26 15.21
C VAL A 270 -10.39 -3.89 16.33
N ARG A 271 -11.60 -3.34 16.54
CA ARG A 271 -12.55 -3.82 17.54
C ARG A 271 -13.40 -4.97 17.01
N ARG A 272 -13.64 -5.02 15.70
CA ARG A 272 -14.49 -6.02 15.06
C ARG A 272 -13.84 -6.52 13.77
N MET A 273 -13.92 -7.82 13.54
CA MET A 273 -13.59 -8.40 12.24
C MET A 273 -14.82 -8.96 11.55
N VAL A 274 -14.82 -8.91 10.22
CA VAL A 274 -15.85 -9.53 9.37
C VAL A 274 -15.22 -10.44 8.32
N ALA A 275 -16.02 -11.32 7.73
CA ALA A 275 -15.65 -12.07 6.54
C ALA A 275 -16.92 -12.43 5.76
N GLU A 276 -16.75 -12.76 4.49
CA GLU A 276 -17.84 -13.19 3.61
C GLU A 276 -17.38 -14.43 2.84
N THR A 277 -18.27 -15.41 2.71
CA THR A 277 -18.00 -16.65 1.97
C THR A 277 -19.23 -17.09 1.21
N ALA A 278 -19.04 -17.78 0.08
CA ALA A 278 -20.11 -18.56 -0.53
C ALA A 278 -20.59 -19.64 0.45
N SER A 279 -21.91 -19.83 0.55
CA SER A 279 -22.51 -20.76 1.52
C SER A 279 -22.10 -22.22 1.32
N ASP A 280 -21.77 -22.61 0.08
CA ASP A 280 -21.30 -23.94 -0.29
C ASP A 280 -19.78 -24.15 -0.15
N ASN A 281 -19.02 -23.10 0.21
CA ASN A 281 -17.59 -23.17 0.44
C ASN A 281 -17.27 -23.62 1.88
N GLU A 282 -17.62 -24.86 2.19
CA GLU A 282 -17.51 -25.39 3.56
C GLU A 282 -16.06 -25.39 4.08
N ALA A 283 -15.06 -25.52 3.20
CA ALA A 283 -13.66 -25.43 3.59
C ALA A 283 -13.30 -24.05 4.17
N SER A 284 -13.80 -22.96 3.54
CA SER A 284 -13.59 -21.60 4.04
C SER A 284 -14.43 -21.33 5.29
N ASN A 285 -15.69 -21.78 5.30
CA ASN A 285 -16.56 -21.69 6.47
C ASN A 285 -15.90 -22.35 7.71
N ALA A 286 -15.30 -23.53 7.53
CA ALA A 286 -14.59 -24.24 8.58
C ALA A 286 -13.32 -23.51 9.07
N VAL A 287 -12.63 -22.75 8.22
CA VAL A 287 -11.51 -21.89 8.64
C VAL A 287 -12.02 -20.77 9.55
N LEU A 288 -13.08 -20.07 9.15
CA LEU A 288 -13.67 -18.98 9.93
C LEU A 288 -14.15 -19.44 11.32
N ARG A 289 -14.92 -20.54 11.38
CA ARG A 289 -15.34 -21.14 12.66
C ARG A 289 -14.15 -21.50 13.54
N SER A 290 -13.05 -22.02 12.96
CA SER A 290 -11.87 -22.43 13.72
C SER A 290 -11.09 -21.28 14.35
N VAL A 291 -11.28 -20.06 13.89
CA VAL A 291 -10.64 -18.85 14.44
C VAL A 291 -11.62 -17.92 15.15
N GLY A 292 -12.80 -18.46 15.53
CA GLY A 292 -13.75 -17.81 16.43
C GLY A 292 -14.84 -16.98 15.75
N PHE A 293 -14.89 -16.92 14.42
CA PHE A 293 -15.98 -16.20 13.74
C PHE A 293 -17.31 -16.95 13.88
N THR A 294 -18.39 -16.17 13.99
CA THR A 294 -19.78 -16.64 14.02
C THR A 294 -20.53 -16.11 12.80
N GLU A 295 -21.37 -16.95 12.19
CA GLU A 295 -22.31 -16.53 11.14
C GLU A 295 -23.38 -15.60 11.78
N PHE A 296 -23.51 -14.38 11.28
CA PHE A 296 -24.52 -13.42 11.75
C PHE A 296 -25.54 -13.06 10.68
N GLY A 297 -25.28 -13.41 9.42
CA GLY A 297 -26.14 -13.07 8.31
C GLY A 297 -25.98 -14.03 7.14
N ARG A 298 -27.03 -14.10 6.33
CA ARG A 298 -27.08 -14.86 5.08
C ARG A 298 -27.77 -14.01 4.03
N GLU A 299 -27.09 -13.76 2.93
CA GLU A 299 -27.66 -13.11 1.76
C GLU A 299 -28.12 -14.16 0.76
N HIS A 300 -29.40 -14.15 0.42
CA HIS A 300 -30.00 -15.18 -0.42
C HIS A 300 -29.86 -14.88 -1.91
N ALA A 301 -29.49 -15.90 -2.70
CA ALA A 301 -29.46 -15.84 -4.16
C ALA A 301 -28.59 -14.71 -4.75
N VAL A 302 -27.47 -14.37 -4.11
CA VAL A 302 -26.57 -13.29 -4.55
C VAL A 302 -25.51 -13.76 -5.54
N ASP A 303 -25.05 -15.00 -5.39
CA ASP A 303 -23.99 -15.58 -6.22
C ASP A 303 -24.57 -16.23 -7.47
N LEU A 304 -24.24 -15.71 -8.65
CA LEU A 304 -24.62 -16.33 -9.93
C LEU A 304 -23.68 -17.49 -10.27
N LEU A 305 -24.21 -18.70 -10.37
CA LEU A 305 -23.46 -19.90 -10.72
C LEU A 305 -23.33 -20.08 -12.24
N ALA A 306 -22.41 -20.94 -12.66
CA ALA A 306 -22.13 -21.19 -14.08
C ALA A 306 -23.33 -21.80 -14.84
N ASP A 307 -24.22 -22.51 -14.16
CA ASP A 307 -25.45 -23.09 -14.70
C ASP A 307 -26.63 -22.10 -14.73
N GLY A 308 -26.41 -20.85 -14.33
CA GLY A 308 -27.42 -19.79 -14.26
C GLY A 308 -28.28 -19.81 -12.99
N SER A 309 -28.09 -20.79 -12.09
CA SER A 309 -28.72 -20.79 -10.78
C SER A 309 -28.05 -19.77 -9.83
N ARG A 310 -28.68 -19.55 -8.68
CA ARG A 310 -28.19 -18.60 -7.67
C ARG A 310 -27.93 -19.29 -6.34
N ALA A 311 -26.80 -18.98 -5.71
CA ALA A 311 -26.41 -19.46 -4.38
C ALA A 311 -26.40 -18.33 -3.34
N ASP A 312 -26.40 -18.72 -2.07
CA ASP A 312 -26.37 -17.81 -0.93
C ASP A 312 -24.93 -17.48 -0.53
N ALA A 313 -24.73 -16.28 0.03
CA ALA A 313 -23.51 -15.88 0.71
C ALA A 313 -23.72 -15.83 2.24
N LEU A 314 -22.65 -16.06 3.00
CA LEU A 314 -22.63 -16.02 4.46
C LEU A 314 -21.82 -14.83 4.94
N HIS A 315 -22.33 -14.14 5.95
CA HIS A 315 -21.64 -13.07 6.63
C HIS A 315 -21.20 -13.53 8.01
N TRP A 316 -19.93 -13.30 8.27
CA TRP A 316 -19.26 -13.72 9.49
C TRP A 316 -18.77 -12.51 10.26
N GLU A 317 -18.79 -12.62 11.57
CA GLU A 317 -18.17 -11.64 12.45
C GLU A 317 -17.37 -12.29 13.57
N LEU A 318 -16.37 -11.55 14.04
CA LEU A 318 -15.65 -11.82 15.27
C LEU A 318 -15.61 -10.52 16.07
N VAL A 319 -16.21 -10.55 17.26
CA VAL A 319 -16.19 -9.49 18.26
C VAL A 319 -15.50 -10.07 19.49
N PRO A 320 -14.26 -9.64 19.83
CA PRO A 320 -13.49 -10.18 20.96
C PRO A 320 -14.08 -9.91 22.34
#